data_AF-A0A7T3BNA0-F1
#
_entry.id   AF-A0A7T3BNA0-F1
#
_cell.length_a   1.000
_cell.length_b   1.000
_cell.length_c   1.000
_cell.angle_alpha   90.00
_cell.angle_beta   90.00
_cell.angle_gamma   90.00
#
_symmetry.space_group_name_H-M   'P 1'
#
loop_
_entity.id
_entity.type
_entity.pdbx_description
1 polymer ?
#
loop_
_entity_poly.entity_id
_entity_poly.type
_entity_poly.pdbx_seq_one_letter_code
_entity_poly.pdbx_strand_id
1 'polypeptide(L)'
;MSKKKFNAFIGSIGAAIGIFVFIAYIPQIIANLEGEKAQPWQPLFAAVSCLIWVLYGWSKEPKKDWILIVPNAVGVILGSLTFLTAL
;
A
#
# COMPACT_ATOMS: atom_id res chain seq x y z
N MET A 1 -1.94 -4.85 -29.85
CA MET A 1 -2.18 -5.41 -28.49
C MET A 1 -3.67 -5.24 -28.15
N SER A 2 -4.35 -6.24 -27.57
CA SER A 2 -5.77 -6.10 -27.22
C SER A 2 -5.96 -5.27 -25.92
N LYS A 3 -7.11 -4.59 -25.76
CA LYS A 3 -7.42 -3.79 -24.56
C LYS A 3 -7.22 -4.58 -23.26
N LYS A 4 -7.62 -5.85 -23.24
CA LYS A 4 -7.45 -6.74 -22.08
C LYS A 4 -5.98 -6.98 -21.74
N LYS A 5 -5.12 -7.19 -22.75
CA LYS A 5 -3.67 -7.36 -22.55
C LYS A 5 -3.00 -6.06 -22.08
N PHE A 6 -3.42 -4.91 -22.63
CA PHE A 6 -2.94 -3.61 -22.19
C PHE A 6 -3.29 -3.32 -20.73
N ASN A 7 -4.55 -3.52 -20.33
CA ASN A 7 -5.00 -3.30 -18.95
C ASN A 7 -4.26 -4.21 -17.96
N ALA A 8 -4.03 -5.48 -18.32
CA ALA A 8 -3.26 -6.39 -17.47
C ALA A 8 -1.80 -5.95 -17.32
N PHE A 9 -1.18 -5.46 -18.40
CA PHE A 9 0.19 -4.97 -18.38
C PHE A 9 0.33 -3.71 -17.52
N ILE A 10 -0.49 -2.69 -17.75
CA ILE A 10 -0.48 -1.44 -16.97
C ILE A 10 -0.85 -1.70 -15.51
N GLY A 11 -1.85 -2.55 -15.25
CA GLY A 11 -2.22 -2.94 -13.89
C GLY A 11 -1.08 -3.62 -13.14
N SER A 12 -0.32 -4.49 -13.81
CA SER A 12 0.85 -5.16 -13.21
C SER A 12 1.97 -4.18 -12.87
N ILE A 13 2.26 -3.22 -13.77
CA ILE A 13 3.24 -2.14 -13.50
C ILE A 13 2.75 -1.28 -12.32
N GLY A 14 1.49 -0.88 -12.33
CA GLY A 14 0.88 -0.08 -11.27
C GLY A 14 0.97 -0.78 -9.90
N ALA A 15 0.70 -2.09 -9.85
CA ALA A 15 0.84 -2.86 -8.62
C ALA A 15 2.29 -2.95 -8.14
N ALA A 16 3.25 -3.17 -9.05
CA ALA A 16 4.67 -3.18 -8.70
C ALA A 16 5.12 -1.83 -8.13
N ILE A 17 4.77 -0.72 -8.79
CA ILE A 17 5.07 0.63 -8.29
C ILE A 17 4.37 0.88 -6.94
N GLY A 18 3.13 0.46 -6.79
CA GLY A 18 2.38 0.56 -5.53
C GLY A 18 3.11 -0.09 -4.36
N ILE A 19 3.74 -1.26 -4.56
CA ILE A 19 4.57 -1.90 -3.53
C ILE A 19 5.77 -1.02 -3.17
N PHE A 20 6.49 -0.47 -4.16
CA PHE A 20 7.65 0.38 -3.91
C PHE A 20 7.31 1.66 -3.14
N VAL A 21 6.15 2.26 -3.40
CA VAL A 21 5.65 3.41 -2.64
C VAL A 21 5.55 3.08 -1.15
N PHE A 22 5.07 1.88 -0.79
CA PHE A 22 4.97 1.47 0.60
C PHE A 22 6.30 1.01 1.20
N ILE A 23 7.18 0.36 0.42
CA ILE A 23 8.55 0.03 0.86
C ILE A 23 9.32 1.29 1.26
N ALA A 24 9.03 2.45 0.65
CA ALA A 24 9.63 3.73 1.02
C ALA A 24 9.30 4.19 2.45
N TYR A 25 8.38 3.53 3.16
CA TYR A 25 8.19 3.73 4.59
C TYR A 25 9.27 3.09 5.47
N ILE A 26 10.04 2.11 4.97
CA ILE A 26 11.07 1.43 5.77
C ILE A 26 12.13 2.43 6.30
N PRO A 27 12.72 3.31 5.47
CA PRO A 27 13.63 4.34 5.97
C PRO A 27 12.98 5.27 7.01
N GLN A 28 11.69 5.61 6.83
CA GLN A 28 10.97 6.46 7.78
C GLN A 28 10.76 5.77 9.13
N ILE A 29 10.46 4.46 9.12
CA ILE A 29 10.35 3.65 10.34
C ILE A 29 11.69 3.63 11.08
N ILE A 30 12.80 3.47 10.36
CA ILE A 30 14.15 3.51 10.97
C ILE A 30 14.39 4.89 11.60
N ALA A 31 14.14 5.98 10.87
CA ALA A 31 14.32 7.34 11.38
C ALA A 31 13.46 7.61 12.63
N ASN A 32 12.20 7.15 12.63
CA ASN A 32 11.31 7.25 13.80
C ASN A 32 11.90 6.57 15.04
N LEU A 33 12.47 5.37 14.86
CA LEU A 33 13.11 4.60 15.94
C LEU A 33 14.43 5.24 16.42
N GLU A 34 15.12 5.98 15.56
CA GLU A 34 16.32 6.75 15.88
C GLU A 34 16.01 8.09 16.56
N GLY A 35 14.73 8.46 16.68
CA GLY A 35 14.25 9.66 17.37
C GLY A 35 13.79 10.80 16.46
N GLU A 36 14.01 10.68 15.15
CA GLU A 36 13.56 11.63 14.13
C GLU A 36 12.13 11.30 13.68
N LYS A 37 11.15 11.55 14.57
CA LYS A 37 9.77 11.15 14.34
C LYS A 37 9.11 11.91 13.19
N ALA A 38 8.50 11.16 12.27
CA ALA A 38 7.61 11.67 11.25
C ALA A 38 6.34 12.28 11.85
N GLN A 39 5.60 13.03 11.03
CA GLN A 39 4.21 13.30 11.34
C GLN A 39 3.37 12.00 11.23
N PRO A 40 2.49 11.71 12.19
CA PRO A 40 1.79 10.42 12.25
C PRO A 40 0.52 10.33 11.39
N TRP A 41 -0.08 11.46 10.99
CA TRP A 41 -1.41 11.48 10.38
C TRP A 41 -1.45 10.93 8.95
N GLN A 42 -0.44 11.22 8.13
CA GLN A 42 -0.37 10.68 6.76
C GLN A 42 -0.21 9.16 6.71
N PRO A 43 0.73 8.53 7.45
CA PRO A 43 0.81 7.06 7.45
C PRO A 43 -0.45 6.42 8.03
N LEU A 44 -1.14 7.04 8.99
CA LEU A 44 -2.43 6.57 9.50
C LEU A 44 -3.51 6.58 8.41
N PHE A 45 -3.74 7.72 7.75
CA PHE A 45 -4.77 7.82 6.71
C PHE A 45 -4.43 6.96 5.49
N ALA A 46 -3.15 6.82 5.15
CA ALA A 46 -2.69 5.88 4.12
C ALA A 46 -3.04 4.44 4.50
N ALA A 47 -2.76 3.99 5.73
CA ALA A 47 -3.09 2.64 6.18
C ALA A 47 -4.60 2.36 6.16
N VAL A 48 -5.43 3.31 6.60
CA VAL A 48 -6.91 3.18 6.56
C VAL A 48 -7.40 3.11 5.12
N SER A 49 -6.90 3.97 4.23
CA SER A 49 -7.24 3.94 2.80
C SER A 49 -6.85 2.60 2.16
N CYS A 50 -5.64 2.12 2.45
CA CYS A 50 -5.17 0.82 1.96
C CYS A 50 -6.06 -0.33 2.46
N LEU A 51 -6.51 -0.30 3.72
CA LEU A 51 -7.41 -1.30 4.25
C LEU A 51 -8.74 -1.33 3.49
N ILE A 52 -9.31 -0.17 3.19
CA ILE A 52 -10.53 -0.07 2.38
C ILE A 52 -10.31 -0.70 1.00
N TRP A 53 -9.17 -0.44 0.36
CA TRP A 53 -8.83 -1.04 -0.94
C TRP A 53 -8.62 -2.54 -0.86
N VAL A 54 -7.98 -3.06 0.20
CA VAL A 54 -7.87 -4.50 0.44
C VAL A 54 -9.26 -5.13 0.53
N LEU A 55 -10.15 -4.56 1.34
CA LEU A 55 -11.53 -5.05 1.51
C LEU A 55 -12.32 -4.99 0.20
N TYR A 56 -12.18 -3.90 -0.56
CA TYR A 56 -12.83 -3.75 -1.86
C TYR A 56 -12.31 -4.76 -2.90
N GLY A 57 -10.99 -4.92 -3.01
CA GLY A 57 -10.40 -5.91 -3.92
C GLY A 57 -10.79 -7.34 -3.54
N TRP A 58 -10.96 -7.61 -2.24
CA TRP A 58 -11.39 -8.90 -1.71
C TRP A 58 -12.87 -9.19 -1.98
N SER A 59 -13.74 -8.18 -1.94
CA SER A 59 -15.18 -8.31 -2.18
C SER A 59 -15.56 -8.36 -3.66
N LYS A 60 -14.61 -8.18 -4.60
CA LYS A 60 -14.89 -8.32 -6.03
C LYS A 60 -15.22 -9.75 -6.43
N GLU A 61 -16.33 -9.89 -7.17
CA GLU A 61 -16.79 -11.13 -7.79
C GLU A 61 -16.73 -11.08 -9.34
N PRO A 62 -16.57 -12.22 -10.03
CA PRO A 62 -16.35 -13.57 -9.49
C PRO A 62 -14.90 -13.83 -9.05
N LYS A 63 -13.96 -12.91 -9.34
CA LYS A 63 -12.55 -13.04 -9.01
C LYS A 63 -12.07 -11.84 -8.21
N LYS A 64 -11.37 -12.12 -7.12
CA LYS A 64 -10.67 -11.13 -6.30
C LYS A 64 -9.62 -10.38 -7.12
N ASP A 65 -9.48 -9.10 -6.84
CA ASP A 65 -8.55 -8.22 -7.53
C ASP A 65 -7.18 -8.23 -6.84
N TRP A 66 -6.41 -9.29 -7.06
CA TRP A 66 -5.11 -9.48 -6.40
C TRP A 66 -4.08 -8.41 -6.76
N ILE A 67 -4.18 -7.83 -7.96
CA ILE A 67 -3.33 -6.71 -8.40
C ILE A 67 -3.55 -5.48 -7.51
N LEU A 68 -4.78 -5.28 -7.04
CA LEU A 68 -5.12 -4.22 -6.10
C LEU A 68 -4.83 -4.62 -4.63
N ILE A 69 -5.16 -5.85 -4.24
CA ILE A 69 -5.03 -6.32 -2.85
C ILE A 69 -3.57 -6.31 -2.38
N VAL A 70 -2.65 -6.89 -3.16
CA VAL A 70 -1.25 -7.10 -2.74
C VAL A 70 -0.52 -5.81 -2.35
N PRO A 71 -0.45 -4.77 -3.21
CA PRO A 71 0.21 -3.51 -2.84
C PRO A 71 -0.46 -2.86 -1.62
N ASN A 72 -1.79 -2.81 -1.58
CA ASN A 72 -2.50 -2.18 -0.46
C ASN A 72 -2.32 -2.95 0.85
N ALA A 73 -2.22 -4.28 0.83
CA ALA A 73 -1.91 -5.06 2.03
C ALA A 73 -0.53 -4.69 2.61
N VAL A 74 0.48 -4.51 1.75
CA VAL A 74 1.80 -3.98 2.14
C VAL A 74 1.66 -2.58 2.74
N GLY A 75 0.83 -1.73 2.12
CA GLY A 75 0.55 -0.38 2.60
C GLY A 75 -0.14 -0.32 3.98
N VAL A 76 -1.05 -1.24 4.28
CA VAL A 76 -1.63 -1.38 5.62
C VAL A 76 -0.52 -1.67 6.64
N ILE A 77 0.31 -2.68 6.37
CA ILE A 77 1.36 -3.11 7.32
C ILE A 77 2.38 -1.98 7.54
N LEU A 78 2.98 -1.48 6.46
CA LEU A 78 4.06 -0.48 6.56
C LEU A 78 3.53 0.90 6.98
N GLY A 79 2.33 1.29 6.53
CA GLY A 79 1.68 2.52 6.97
C GLY A 79 1.36 2.49 8.47
N SER A 80 0.78 1.40 8.98
CA SER A 80 0.51 1.24 10.41
C SER A 80 1.79 1.23 11.25
N LEU A 81 2.85 0.54 10.82
CA LEU A 81 4.14 0.56 11.52
C LEU A 81 4.76 1.96 11.55
N THR A 82 4.70 2.69 10.44
CA THR A 82 5.20 4.07 10.37
C THR A 82 4.42 4.99 11.31
N PHE A 83 3.10 4.86 11.36
CA PHE A 83 2.27 5.59 12.31
C PHE A 83 2.67 5.28 13.75
N LEU A 84 2.72 4.00 14.13
CA LEU A 84 3.01 3.58 15.50
C LEU A 84 4.40 4.02 15.97
N THR A 85 5.40 3.97 15.09
CA THR A 85 6.76 4.41 15.42
C THR A 85 6.89 5.94 15.48
N ALA A 86 6.01 6.67 14.81
CA ALA A 86 5.96 8.14 14.85
C ALA A 86 5.27 8.69 16.13
N LEU A 87 4.62 7.85 16.93
CA LEU A 87 4.07 8.21 18.24
C LEU A 87 5.16 8.24 19.30
#